data_AF-A0A1C5MFI1-F1
#
_entry.id   AF-A0A1C5MFI1-F1
#
_cell.length_a   1.000
_cell.length_b   1.000
_cell.length_c   1.000
_cell.angle_alpha   90.00
_cell.angle_beta   90.00
_cell.angle_gamma   90.00
#
_symmetry.space_group_name_H-M   'P 1'
#
loop_
_entity.id
_entity.type
_entity.pdbx_description
1 polymer ?
#
loop_
_entity_poly.entity_id
_entity_poly.type
_entity_poly.pdbx_seq_one_letter_code
_entity_poly.pdbx_strand_id
1 'polypeptide(L)'
;MNDHNSNNNTDIAAVILSAGYSSRMKRFKPLLPLGEMTAVQKLVRSVKDAGIGRIVTVTGYSRELLGPVLDSEGCIEAYNADYDTGMFSSIKTGISKARELYPDTAGYLVMPVDCPLISAETVRTVAEHAGCDSSGENFFVPVFEGKKGHPLFVPKFYAEEICSYDGSGGLKAVTDKYWDRMVRIPVSDEGCLLDMDTPESYSELLEFYRSGCVRKDLQELACGRRIVLVRHGETMQHAEKMFIGQYDVPLNEKGRMQIAQSAEQLAADFACPRVIYASDLSRAMESAEIILRKFSEKNNEKYPEIVKAPGLREINLGKWDGQPVSRIKAEFPEEYMRRGEDMFIFKTGNKSENFYDIQYRAVKTLRKILENDDSKEIIIVAHSGVIRALQNNLEGKRVNDEWTSVPKGGFVVIEQ
;
A
#
# COMPACT_ATOMS: atom_id res chain seq x y z
N MET A 1 -4.15 -23.12 -40.14
CA MET A 1 -5.09 -21.98 -40.14
C MET A 1 -6.22 -22.34 -39.22
N ASN A 2 -6.17 -21.83 -38.00
CA ASN A 2 -7.30 -21.69 -37.09
C ASN A 2 -6.85 -20.60 -36.11
N ASP A 3 -7.22 -19.37 -36.47
CA ASP A 3 -7.03 -18.16 -35.66
C ASP A 3 -7.94 -18.23 -34.43
N HIS A 4 -7.40 -18.70 -33.31
CA HIS A 4 -7.91 -18.37 -31.98
C HIS A 4 -7.01 -17.29 -31.37
N ASN A 5 -7.03 -16.12 -31.99
CA ASN A 5 -6.57 -14.88 -31.38
C ASN A 5 -7.79 -13.96 -31.32
N SER A 6 -8.79 -14.31 -30.50
CA SER A 6 -9.90 -13.41 -30.23
C SER A 6 -9.36 -12.28 -29.35
N ASN A 7 -9.38 -11.06 -29.86
CA ASN A 7 -9.05 -9.85 -29.12
C ASN A 7 -10.06 -9.65 -27.98
N ASN A 8 -9.91 -10.35 -26.85
CA ASN A 8 -10.84 -10.25 -25.71
C ASN A 8 -10.79 -8.88 -25.00
N ASN A 9 -9.76 -8.05 -25.26
CA ASN A 9 -9.66 -6.70 -24.70
C ASN A 9 -10.65 -5.69 -25.30
N THR A 10 -11.31 -6.01 -26.43
CA THR A 10 -12.30 -5.10 -27.05
C THR A 10 -13.64 -5.08 -26.32
N ASP A 11 -13.87 -6.01 -25.38
CA ASP A 11 -15.14 -6.21 -24.70
C ASP A 11 -15.14 -5.66 -23.26
N ILE A 12 -14.12 -4.87 -22.89
CA ILE A 12 -14.00 -4.28 -21.55
C ILE A 12 -14.07 -2.76 -21.65
N ALA A 13 -14.80 -2.14 -20.72
CA ALA A 13 -14.86 -0.68 -20.58
C ALA A 13 -13.94 -0.19 -19.46
N ALA A 14 -13.17 0.86 -19.70
CA ALA A 14 -12.44 1.56 -18.66
C ALA A 14 -13.29 2.68 -18.07
N VAL A 15 -13.30 2.79 -16.74
CA VAL A 15 -13.99 3.83 -15.98
C VAL A 15 -12.96 4.59 -15.15
N ILE A 16 -12.58 5.79 -15.62
CA ILE A 16 -11.59 6.65 -14.99
C ILE A 16 -12.29 7.67 -14.08
N LEU A 17 -12.01 7.65 -12.78
CA LEU A 17 -12.65 8.54 -11.81
C LEU A 17 -11.88 9.86 -11.67
N SER A 18 -12.45 10.97 -12.16
CA SER A 18 -11.81 12.30 -12.15
C SER A 18 -12.67 13.42 -11.55
N ALA A 19 -13.72 13.08 -10.80
CA ALA A 19 -14.74 14.04 -10.34
C ALA A 19 -14.42 14.79 -9.04
N GLY A 20 -13.39 14.37 -8.29
CA GLY A 20 -13.16 14.80 -6.91
C GLY A 20 -12.52 16.19 -6.74
N TYR A 21 -12.78 16.83 -5.60
CA TYR A 21 -12.29 18.16 -5.24
C TYR A 21 -10.78 18.34 -5.20
N SER A 22 -10.00 17.27 -5.05
CA SER A 22 -8.54 17.36 -4.84
C SER A 22 -8.13 18.20 -3.62
N SER A 23 -8.96 18.24 -2.56
CA SER A 23 -8.83 19.20 -1.45
C SER A 23 -7.48 19.16 -0.72
N ARG A 24 -6.91 17.96 -0.52
CA ARG A 24 -5.58 17.80 0.13
C ARG A 24 -4.43 18.31 -0.73
N MET A 25 -4.57 18.20 -2.05
CA MET A 25 -3.58 18.69 -3.02
C MET A 25 -3.61 20.20 -3.20
N LYS A 26 -4.75 20.85 -2.91
CA LYS A 26 -5.01 22.27 -3.20
C LYS A 26 -4.84 22.66 -4.68
N ARG A 27 -4.64 21.66 -5.54
CA ARG A 27 -4.49 21.73 -6.99
C ARG A 27 -5.35 20.63 -7.58
N PHE A 28 -5.94 20.89 -8.73
CA PHE A 28 -6.84 19.95 -9.36
C PHE A 28 -6.06 18.78 -9.98
N LYS A 29 -6.11 17.62 -9.30
CA LYS A 29 -5.30 16.44 -9.60
C LYS A 29 -5.33 15.99 -11.06
N PRO A 30 -6.50 15.90 -11.75
CA PRO A 30 -6.54 15.40 -13.12
C PRO A 30 -5.63 16.17 -14.08
N LEU A 31 -5.42 17.46 -13.83
CA LEU A 31 -4.60 18.37 -14.65
C LEU A 31 -3.20 18.62 -14.08
N LEU A 32 -2.78 17.86 -13.07
CA LEU A 32 -1.39 17.96 -12.59
C LEU A 32 -0.43 17.46 -13.68
N PRO A 33 0.68 18.18 -13.91
CA PRO A 33 1.62 17.83 -14.97
C PRO A 33 2.45 16.58 -14.62
N LEU A 34 2.72 15.76 -15.61
CA LEU A 34 3.62 14.60 -15.61
C LEU A 34 4.45 14.68 -16.88
N GLY A 35 5.55 15.43 -16.82
CA GLY A 35 6.27 15.85 -18.03
C GLY A 35 5.37 16.74 -18.90
N GLU A 36 5.25 16.37 -20.17
CA GLU A 36 4.43 17.09 -21.17
C GLU A 36 2.93 16.74 -21.11
N MET A 37 2.54 15.76 -20.28
CA MET A 37 1.16 15.31 -20.16
C MET A 37 0.54 15.78 -18.85
N THR A 38 -0.79 15.83 -18.81
CA THR A 38 -1.52 15.82 -17.54
C THR A 38 -1.69 14.41 -17.00
N ALA A 39 -1.99 14.29 -15.71
CA ALA A 39 -2.28 13.00 -15.08
C ALA A 39 -3.41 12.21 -15.78
N VAL A 40 -4.50 12.89 -16.17
CA VAL A 40 -5.60 12.24 -16.90
C VAL A 40 -5.16 11.75 -18.28
N GLN A 41 -4.39 12.54 -19.03
CA GLN A 41 -3.87 12.14 -20.34
C GLN A 41 -2.93 10.94 -20.22
N LYS A 42 -2.05 10.94 -19.22
CA LYS A 42 -1.11 9.84 -18.99
C LYS A 42 -1.86 8.54 -18.72
N LEU A 43 -2.89 8.57 -17.86
CA LEU A 43 -3.69 7.40 -17.53
C LEU A 43 -4.53 6.91 -18.72
N VAL A 44 -5.19 7.83 -19.43
CA VAL A 44 -5.95 7.51 -20.66
C VAL A 44 -5.03 6.84 -21.69
N ARG A 45 -3.82 7.37 -21.88
CA ARG A 45 -2.84 6.80 -22.80
C ARG A 45 -2.42 5.39 -22.38
N SER A 46 -2.17 5.13 -21.10
CA SER A 46 -1.92 3.77 -20.59
C SER A 46 -3.07 2.80 -20.91
N VAL A 47 -4.33 3.25 -20.79
CA VAL A 47 -5.51 2.43 -21.13
C VAL A 47 -5.60 2.15 -22.64
N LYS A 48 -5.38 3.16 -23.48
CA LYS A 48 -5.36 3.00 -24.95
C LYS A 48 -4.24 2.07 -25.40
N ASP A 49 -3.03 2.24 -24.85
CA ASP A 49 -1.86 1.42 -25.14
C ASP A 49 -2.04 -0.04 -24.68
N ALA A 50 -2.97 -0.29 -23.75
CA ALA A 50 -3.41 -1.64 -23.35
C ALA A 50 -4.43 -2.28 -24.33
N GLY A 51 -4.87 -1.54 -25.35
CA GLY A 51 -5.83 -2.00 -26.36
C GLY A 51 -7.30 -1.75 -26.01
N ILE A 52 -7.58 -0.92 -24.98
CA ILE A 52 -8.95 -0.63 -24.54
C ILE A 52 -9.42 0.70 -25.11
N GLY A 53 -10.34 0.64 -26.08
CA GLY A 53 -10.93 1.83 -26.72
C GLY A 53 -12.19 2.37 -26.03
N ARG A 54 -12.89 1.54 -25.23
CA ARG A 54 -14.13 1.91 -24.55
C ARG A 54 -13.82 2.67 -23.25
N ILE A 55 -13.52 3.97 -23.35
CA ILE A 55 -13.08 4.77 -22.20
C ILE A 55 -14.16 5.76 -21.77
N VAL A 56 -14.65 5.60 -20.54
CA VAL A 56 -15.54 6.53 -19.86
C VAL A 56 -14.76 7.24 -18.76
N THR A 57 -14.71 8.57 -18.81
CA THR A 57 -14.10 9.39 -17.75
C THR A 57 -15.18 10.13 -16.98
N VAL A 58 -15.20 9.92 -15.66
CA VAL A 58 -16.17 10.52 -14.75
C VAL A 58 -15.67 11.91 -14.35
N THR A 59 -16.48 12.93 -14.60
CA THR A 59 -16.20 14.34 -14.26
C THR A 59 -17.14 14.84 -13.17
N GLY A 60 -16.81 15.97 -12.56
CA GLY A 60 -17.57 16.55 -11.46
C GLY A 60 -17.03 17.94 -11.15
N TYR A 61 -16.27 18.07 -10.06
CA TYR A 61 -15.59 19.32 -9.73
C TYR A 61 -14.68 19.80 -10.88
N SER A 62 -14.74 21.09 -11.22
CA SER A 62 -13.94 21.71 -12.29
C SER A 62 -14.06 21.02 -13.66
N ARG A 63 -15.22 20.43 -13.96
CA ARG A 63 -15.57 19.76 -15.23
C ARG A 63 -15.16 20.56 -16.47
N GLU A 64 -15.44 21.86 -16.49
CA GLU A 64 -15.16 22.74 -17.63
C GLU A 64 -13.68 22.76 -18.03
N LEU A 65 -12.77 22.51 -17.07
CA LEU A 65 -11.34 22.43 -17.34
C LEU A 65 -10.93 21.06 -17.92
N LEU A 66 -11.69 19.99 -17.62
CA LEU A 66 -11.42 18.64 -18.13
C LEU A 66 -11.95 18.42 -19.53
N GLY A 67 -13.13 18.96 -19.87
CA GLY A 67 -13.82 18.73 -21.14
C GLY A 67 -12.89 18.76 -22.36
N PRO A 68 -12.16 19.87 -22.60
CA PRO A 68 -11.27 19.98 -23.76
C PRO A 68 -10.16 18.91 -23.80
N VAL A 69 -9.65 18.49 -22.63
CA VAL A 69 -8.62 17.46 -22.53
C VAL A 69 -9.22 16.10 -22.88
N LEU A 70 -10.40 15.78 -22.36
CA LEU A 70 -11.10 14.52 -22.65
C LEU A 70 -11.50 14.43 -24.12
N ASP A 71 -11.98 15.52 -24.72
CA ASP A 71 -12.33 15.59 -26.14
C ASP A 71 -11.10 15.34 -27.02
N SER A 72 -9.95 15.95 -26.68
CA SER A 72 -8.69 15.74 -27.42
C SER A 72 -8.19 14.29 -27.34
N GLU A 73 -8.55 13.59 -26.26
CA GLU A 73 -8.24 12.18 -26.06
C GLU A 73 -9.36 11.25 -26.58
N GLY A 74 -10.47 11.76 -27.10
CA GLY A 74 -11.61 10.94 -27.55
C GLY A 74 -12.25 10.11 -26.42
N CYS A 75 -12.18 10.59 -25.18
CA CYS A 75 -12.83 9.96 -24.03
C CYS A 75 -14.29 10.37 -23.94
N ILE A 76 -15.16 9.44 -23.53
CA ILE A 76 -16.56 9.76 -23.26
C ILE A 76 -16.71 10.27 -21.84
N GLU A 77 -17.36 11.42 -21.69
CA GLU A 77 -17.63 12.00 -20.39
C GLU A 77 -18.86 11.37 -19.70
N ALA A 78 -18.73 11.08 -18.41
CA ALA A 78 -19.83 10.78 -17.50
C ALA A 78 -19.86 11.82 -16.38
N TYR A 79 -20.76 12.81 -16.46
CA TYR A 79 -20.87 13.83 -15.43
C TYR A 79 -21.56 13.28 -14.17
N ASN A 80 -20.85 13.30 -13.05
CA ASN A 80 -21.40 13.02 -11.73
C ASN A 80 -21.83 14.34 -11.09
N ALA A 81 -23.13 14.57 -10.91
CA ALA A 81 -23.64 15.76 -10.23
C ALA A 81 -23.43 15.70 -8.70
N ASP A 82 -23.33 14.50 -8.13
CA ASP A 82 -23.21 14.21 -6.70
C ASP A 82 -21.75 13.91 -6.31
N TYR A 83 -20.79 14.56 -6.97
CA TYR A 83 -19.35 14.31 -6.79
C TYR A 83 -18.84 14.66 -5.38
N ASP A 84 -19.60 15.44 -4.63
CA ASP A 84 -19.35 15.84 -3.25
C ASP A 84 -19.73 14.77 -2.22
N THR A 85 -20.52 13.77 -2.61
CA THR A 85 -20.95 12.65 -1.74
C THR A 85 -19.90 11.53 -1.60
N GLY A 86 -18.75 11.67 -2.28
CA GLY A 86 -17.61 10.77 -2.19
C GLY A 86 -17.35 9.92 -3.44
N MET A 87 -16.29 9.12 -3.41
CA MET A 87 -15.83 8.38 -4.60
C MET A 87 -16.85 7.36 -5.13
N PHE A 88 -17.70 6.81 -4.26
CA PHE A 88 -18.65 5.78 -4.67
C PHE A 88 -19.72 6.30 -5.64
N SER A 89 -20.20 7.55 -5.48
CA SER A 89 -21.13 8.15 -6.46
C SER A 89 -20.49 8.21 -7.86
N SER A 90 -19.20 8.51 -7.93
CA SER A 90 -18.45 8.55 -9.19
C SER A 90 -18.34 7.16 -9.85
N ILE A 91 -18.13 6.11 -9.04
CA ILE A 91 -18.12 4.73 -9.53
C ILE A 91 -19.49 4.37 -10.10
N LYS A 92 -20.59 4.70 -9.41
CA LYS A 92 -21.95 4.48 -9.89
C LYS A 92 -22.21 5.19 -11.21
N THR A 93 -21.86 6.48 -11.30
CA THR A 93 -22.02 7.28 -12.53
C THR A 93 -21.24 6.67 -13.70
N GLY A 94 -19.98 6.32 -13.47
CA GLY A 94 -19.12 5.74 -14.50
C GLY A 94 -19.59 4.37 -15.00
N ILE A 95 -19.93 3.46 -14.07
CA ILE A 95 -20.46 2.13 -14.42
C ILE A 95 -21.82 2.25 -15.10
N SER A 96 -22.70 3.12 -14.63
CA SER A 96 -24.02 3.34 -15.24
C SER A 96 -23.88 3.85 -16.68
N LYS A 97 -22.99 4.82 -16.92
CA LYS A 97 -22.75 5.34 -18.27
C LYS A 97 -22.10 4.30 -19.18
N ALA A 98 -21.11 3.56 -18.68
CA ALA A 98 -20.47 2.49 -19.43
C ALA A 98 -21.47 1.37 -19.80
N ARG A 99 -22.37 1.00 -18.88
CA ARG A 99 -23.44 0.02 -19.11
C ARG A 99 -24.43 0.46 -20.20
N GLU A 100 -24.79 1.75 -20.22
CA GLU A 100 -25.67 2.34 -21.23
C GLU A 100 -25.04 2.28 -22.63
N LEU A 101 -23.76 2.64 -22.73
CA LEU A 101 -23.04 2.74 -24.01
C LEU A 101 -22.58 1.38 -24.55
N TYR A 102 -22.21 0.47 -23.65
CA TYR A 102 -21.54 -0.79 -23.97
C TYR A 102 -22.26 -1.96 -23.29
N PRO A 103 -23.51 -2.27 -23.67
CA PRO A 103 -24.31 -3.33 -23.03
C PRO A 103 -23.71 -4.74 -23.19
N ASP A 104 -22.85 -4.93 -24.18
CA ASP A 104 -22.10 -6.15 -24.47
C ASP A 104 -20.80 -6.30 -23.65
N THR A 105 -20.40 -5.27 -22.88
CA THR A 105 -19.16 -5.29 -22.10
C THR A 105 -19.13 -6.45 -21.10
N ALA A 106 -18.00 -7.14 -20.98
CA ALA A 106 -17.76 -8.18 -19.97
C ALA A 106 -17.68 -7.58 -18.55
N GLY A 107 -17.22 -6.34 -18.42
CA GLY A 107 -17.11 -5.63 -17.16
C GLY A 107 -16.42 -4.29 -17.28
N TYR A 108 -15.91 -3.78 -16.16
CA TYR A 108 -15.41 -2.43 -16.02
C TYR A 108 -14.05 -2.42 -15.30
N LEU A 109 -13.03 -1.81 -15.92
CA LEU A 109 -11.77 -1.49 -15.25
C LEU A 109 -11.92 -0.14 -14.56
N VAL A 110 -12.16 -0.18 -13.24
CA VAL A 110 -12.32 1.00 -12.42
C VAL A 110 -10.95 1.45 -11.91
N MET A 111 -10.57 2.69 -12.24
CA MET A 111 -9.31 3.28 -11.82
C MET A 111 -9.46 4.75 -11.46
N PRO A 112 -8.89 5.21 -10.35
CA PRO A 112 -8.91 6.62 -10.00
C PRO A 112 -7.79 7.37 -10.73
N VAL A 113 -8.07 8.61 -11.13
CA VAL A 113 -7.10 9.46 -11.85
C VAL A 113 -5.87 9.81 -11.01
N ASP A 114 -5.95 9.64 -9.69
CA ASP A 114 -4.86 9.87 -8.77
C ASP A 114 -3.77 8.79 -8.82
N CYS A 115 -3.98 7.68 -9.54
CA CYS A 115 -2.94 6.69 -9.87
C CYS A 115 -2.53 6.78 -11.36
N PRO A 116 -1.90 7.87 -11.82
CA PRO A 116 -1.68 8.11 -13.25
C PRO A 116 -0.55 7.28 -13.85
N LEU A 117 0.29 6.62 -13.03
CA LEU A 117 1.45 5.88 -13.49
C LEU A 117 1.21 4.38 -13.71
N ILE A 118 -0.04 3.92 -13.64
CA ILE A 118 -0.39 2.55 -14.00
C ILE A 118 0.10 2.27 -15.43
N SER A 119 0.88 1.21 -15.59
CA SER A 119 1.43 0.78 -16.88
C SER A 119 0.35 0.18 -17.79
N ALA A 120 0.53 0.35 -19.10
CA ALA A 120 -0.32 -0.30 -20.10
C ALA A 120 -0.27 -1.83 -20.00
N GLU A 121 0.89 -2.39 -19.62
CA GLU A 121 1.05 -3.83 -19.38
C GLU A 121 0.16 -4.29 -18.22
N THR A 122 0.16 -3.60 -17.08
CA THR A 122 -0.71 -3.97 -15.95
C THR A 122 -2.19 -3.90 -16.31
N VAL A 123 -2.62 -2.83 -16.99
CA VAL A 123 -4.01 -2.72 -17.46
C VAL A 123 -4.37 -3.89 -18.38
N ARG A 124 -3.49 -4.22 -19.33
CA ARG A 124 -3.68 -5.33 -20.28
C ARG A 124 -3.74 -6.67 -19.56
N THR A 125 -2.83 -6.95 -18.63
CA THR A 125 -2.81 -8.21 -17.88
C THR A 125 -4.10 -8.41 -17.10
N VAL A 126 -4.61 -7.36 -16.44
CA VAL A 126 -5.90 -7.44 -15.72
C VAL A 126 -7.06 -7.70 -16.68
N ALA A 127 -7.07 -7.01 -17.84
CA ALA A 127 -8.09 -7.18 -18.88
C ALA A 127 -8.09 -8.61 -19.47
N GLU A 128 -6.92 -9.17 -19.74
CA GLU A 128 -6.76 -10.52 -20.29
C GLU A 128 -7.25 -11.60 -19.31
N HIS A 129 -6.94 -11.48 -18.01
CA HIS A 129 -7.46 -12.39 -17.00
C HIS A 129 -8.98 -12.32 -16.90
N ALA A 130 -9.54 -11.11 -16.95
CA ALA A 130 -10.98 -10.90 -16.94
C ALA A 130 -11.66 -11.48 -18.20
N GLY A 131 -11.05 -11.33 -19.37
CA GLY A 131 -11.56 -11.89 -20.63
C GLY A 131 -11.52 -13.42 -20.70
N CYS A 132 -10.71 -14.07 -19.86
CA CYS A 132 -10.62 -15.52 -19.74
C CYS A 132 -11.49 -16.09 -18.59
N ASP A 133 -12.18 -15.25 -17.82
CA ASP A 133 -13.02 -15.69 -16.71
C ASP A 133 -14.33 -16.31 -17.19
N SER A 134 -14.39 -17.65 -17.17
CA SER A 134 -15.61 -18.37 -17.55
C SER A 134 -16.77 -18.16 -16.58
N SER A 135 -16.51 -17.75 -15.34
CA SER A 135 -17.58 -17.49 -14.36
C SER A 135 -18.30 -16.18 -14.66
N GLY A 136 -17.59 -15.16 -15.16
CA GLY A 136 -18.10 -13.80 -15.30
C GLY A 136 -18.42 -13.13 -13.96
N GLU A 137 -17.92 -13.68 -12.85
CA GLU A 137 -18.23 -13.28 -11.47
C GLU A 137 -16.98 -12.93 -10.66
N ASN A 138 -15.77 -13.11 -11.20
CA ASN A 138 -14.53 -12.81 -10.48
C ASN A 138 -14.13 -11.33 -10.62
N PHE A 139 -13.70 -10.75 -9.50
CA PHE A 139 -12.99 -9.48 -9.49
C PHE A 139 -11.50 -9.73 -9.74
N PHE A 140 -10.85 -8.87 -10.52
CA PHE A 140 -9.42 -8.96 -10.76
C PHE A 140 -8.73 -7.66 -10.32
N VAL A 141 -7.67 -7.79 -9.53
CA VAL A 141 -6.90 -6.66 -9.03
C VAL A 141 -5.40 -6.97 -9.14
N PRO A 142 -4.58 -6.05 -9.67
CA PRO A 142 -3.14 -6.23 -9.68
C PRO A 142 -2.60 -6.12 -8.26
N VAL A 143 -1.55 -6.88 -7.98
CA VAL A 143 -0.80 -6.80 -6.73
C VAL A 143 0.69 -6.62 -7.01
N PHE A 144 1.27 -5.58 -6.45
CA PHE A 144 2.72 -5.37 -6.42
C PHE A 144 3.21 -5.67 -5.01
N GLU A 145 4.17 -6.59 -4.87
CA GLU A 145 4.63 -7.09 -3.56
C GLU A 145 3.47 -7.53 -2.65
N GLY A 146 2.44 -8.14 -3.26
CA GLY A 146 1.21 -8.61 -2.59
C GLY A 146 0.22 -7.52 -2.15
N LYS A 147 0.59 -6.24 -2.23
CA LYS A 147 -0.30 -5.11 -1.96
C LYS A 147 -1.20 -4.83 -3.17
N LYS A 148 -2.51 -4.68 -2.93
CA LYS A 148 -3.50 -4.37 -3.99
C LYS A 148 -3.28 -2.97 -4.57
N GLY A 149 -3.29 -2.88 -5.90
CA GLY A 149 -3.25 -1.65 -6.66
C GLY A 149 -4.46 -1.45 -7.58
N HIS A 150 -4.22 -0.77 -8.69
CA HIS A 150 -5.21 -0.43 -9.73
C HIS A 150 -4.76 -0.88 -11.13
N PRO A 151 -5.70 -1.18 -12.06
CA PRO A 151 -7.15 -1.04 -11.95
C PRO A 151 -7.83 -2.20 -11.19
N LEU A 152 -9.03 -1.95 -10.65
CA LEU A 152 -9.92 -3.02 -10.21
C LEU A 152 -10.87 -3.38 -11.35
N PHE A 153 -10.81 -4.62 -11.84
CA PHE A 153 -11.86 -5.13 -12.71
C PHE A 153 -13.10 -5.52 -11.90
N VAL A 154 -14.23 -4.97 -12.31
CA VAL A 154 -15.56 -5.28 -11.78
C VAL A 154 -16.36 -5.97 -12.89
N PRO A 155 -16.76 -7.25 -12.72
CA PRO A 155 -17.53 -7.92 -13.75
C PRO A 155 -18.93 -7.31 -13.91
N LYS A 156 -19.49 -7.38 -15.12
CA LYS A 156 -20.82 -6.84 -15.42
C LYS A 156 -21.92 -7.38 -14.49
N PHE A 157 -21.72 -8.59 -13.97
CA PHE A 157 -22.62 -9.27 -13.04
C PHE A 157 -23.01 -8.38 -11.85
N TYR A 158 -22.08 -7.58 -11.31
CA TYR A 158 -22.33 -6.72 -10.14
C TYR A 158 -22.80 -5.31 -10.48
N ALA A 159 -22.98 -4.97 -11.76
CA ALA A 159 -23.30 -3.60 -12.16
C ALA A 159 -24.59 -3.09 -11.52
N GLU A 160 -25.64 -3.92 -11.48
CA GLU A 160 -26.94 -3.56 -10.89
C GLU A 160 -26.87 -3.42 -9.38
N GLU A 161 -26.19 -4.33 -8.69
CA GLU A 161 -25.97 -4.24 -7.24
C GLU A 161 -25.22 -2.95 -6.89
N ILE A 162 -24.13 -2.64 -7.61
CA ILE A 162 -23.36 -1.42 -7.38
C ILE A 162 -24.19 -0.16 -7.65
N CYS A 163 -24.97 -0.13 -8.74
CA CYS A 163 -25.79 1.03 -9.09
C CYS A 163 -26.97 1.24 -8.12
N SER A 164 -27.51 0.17 -7.52
CA SER A 164 -28.60 0.24 -6.55
C SER A 164 -28.14 0.38 -5.10
N TYR A 165 -26.86 0.14 -4.80
CA TYR A 165 -26.32 0.23 -3.45
C TYR A 165 -26.38 1.65 -2.87
N ASP A 166 -26.62 1.73 -1.56
CA ASP A 166 -26.75 2.98 -0.79
C ASP A 166 -25.42 3.75 -0.65
N GLY A 167 -24.30 3.05 -0.84
CA GLY A 167 -22.94 3.58 -0.75
C GLY A 167 -22.30 3.49 0.62
N SER A 168 -22.96 2.89 1.60
CA SER A 168 -22.41 2.67 2.94
C SER A 168 -21.12 1.82 2.86
N GLY A 169 -19.97 2.41 3.19
CA GLY A 169 -18.68 1.72 3.06
C GLY A 169 -18.11 1.62 1.63
N GLY A 170 -18.77 2.22 0.64
CA GLY A 170 -18.31 2.34 -0.75
C GLY A 170 -18.16 0.99 -1.48
N LEU A 171 -17.37 0.98 -2.57
CA LEU A 171 -17.17 -0.23 -3.38
C LEU A 171 -16.55 -1.38 -2.58
N LYS A 172 -15.75 -1.05 -1.54
CA LYS A 172 -15.15 -2.05 -0.66
C LYS A 172 -16.21 -2.91 0.03
N ALA A 173 -17.31 -2.32 0.51
CA ALA A 173 -18.38 -3.05 1.17
C ALA A 173 -18.98 -4.12 0.24
N VAL A 174 -19.17 -3.78 -1.04
CA VAL A 174 -19.63 -4.73 -2.07
C VAL A 174 -18.60 -5.83 -2.29
N THR A 175 -17.32 -5.49 -2.50
CA THR A 175 -16.28 -6.50 -2.73
C THR A 175 -15.99 -7.38 -1.52
N ASP A 176 -16.21 -6.89 -0.29
CA ASP A 176 -15.96 -7.64 0.94
C ASP A 176 -17.00 -8.75 1.16
N LYS A 177 -18.23 -8.59 0.64
CA LYS A 177 -19.25 -9.63 0.59
C LYS A 177 -18.85 -10.80 -0.30
N TYR A 178 -18.05 -10.53 -1.34
CA TYR A 178 -17.58 -11.48 -2.35
C TYR A 178 -16.05 -11.63 -2.30
N TRP A 179 -15.48 -11.61 -1.10
CA TRP A 179 -14.03 -11.57 -0.92
C TRP A 179 -13.31 -12.82 -1.47
N ASP A 180 -14.03 -13.95 -1.52
CA ASP A 180 -13.61 -15.24 -2.07
C ASP A 180 -13.51 -15.24 -3.61
N ARG A 181 -14.16 -14.27 -4.27
CA ARG A 181 -14.13 -14.05 -5.73
C ARG A 181 -13.11 -13.00 -6.17
N MET A 182 -12.26 -12.56 -5.24
CA MET A 182 -11.22 -11.56 -5.51
C MET A 182 -9.91 -12.23 -5.92
N VAL A 183 -9.66 -12.25 -7.23
CA VAL A 183 -8.42 -12.76 -7.81
C VAL A 183 -7.35 -11.66 -7.80
N ARG A 184 -6.19 -11.99 -7.23
CA ARG A 184 -5.01 -11.10 -7.14
C ARG A 184 -4.01 -11.50 -8.22
N ILE A 185 -3.65 -10.56 -9.09
CA ILE A 185 -2.74 -10.79 -10.22
C ILE A 185 -1.38 -10.16 -9.89
N PRO A 186 -0.32 -10.94 -9.64
CA PRO A 186 1.01 -10.40 -9.42
C PRO A 186 1.50 -9.60 -10.63
N VAL A 187 1.99 -8.38 -10.40
CA VAL A 187 2.62 -7.52 -11.40
C VAL A 187 3.91 -6.91 -10.88
N SER A 188 4.81 -6.52 -11.77
CA SER A 188 6.06 -5.80 -11.45
C SER A 188 5.91 -4.27 -11.42
N ASP A 189 4.69 -3.77 -11.62
CA ASP A 189 4.38 -2.35 -11.73
C ASP A 189 4.06 -1.70 -10.38
N GLU A 190 5.03 -1.04 -9.75
CA GLU A 190 4.78 -0.22 -8.54
C GLU A 190 3.83 0.95 -8.84
N GLY A 191 3.75 1.42 -10.09
CA GLY A 191 2.87 2.50 -10.51
C GLY A 191 1.38 2.22 -10.23
N CYS A 192 1.00 0.95 -10.09
CA CYS A 192 -0.35 0.56 -9.69
C CYS A 192 -0.70 0.91 -8.22
N LEU A 193 0.29 1.23 -7.39
CA LEU A 193 0.15 1.57 -5.98
C LEU A 193 0.36 3.06 -5.68
N LEU A 194 0.89 3.83 -6.63
CA LEU A 194 1.30 5.21 -6.40
C LEU A 194 0.18 6.18 -6.70
N ASP A 195 -0.30 6.84 -5.65
CA ASP A 195 -1.26 7.94 -5.75
C ASP A 195 -0.59 9.33 -5.67
N MET A 196 -1.33 10.36 -6.09
CA MET A 196 -1.01 11.77 -5.85
C MET A 196 -2.01 12.44 -4.89
N ASP A 197 -2.29 11.83 -3.74
CA ASP A 197 -3.16 12.39 -2.69
C ASP A 197 -2.64 13.66 -2.01
N THR A 198 -1.32 13.80 -1.85
CA THR A 198 -0.69 14.95 -1.18
C THR A 198 0.47 15.51 -2.00
N PRO A 199 0.89 16.77 -1.77
CA PRO A 199 2.04 17.35 -2.47
C PRO A 199 3.31 16.51 -2.35
N GLU A 200 3.49 15.85 -1.20
CA GLU A 200 4.59 14.94 -0.93
C GLU A 200 4.46 13.67 -1.79
N SER A 201 3.29 13.02 -1.84
CA SER A 201 3.11 11.83 -2.68
C SER A 201 3.24 12.13 -4.17
N TYR A 202 2.76 13.30 -4.61
CA TYR A 202 2.98 13.78 -5.98
C TYR A 202 4.46 14.03 -6.30
N SER A 203 5.24 14.55 -5.35
CA SER A 203 6.68 14.75 -5.54
C SER A 203 7.41 13.42 -5.68
N GLU A 204 7.10 12.44 -4.82
CA GLU A 204 7.63 11.07 -4.93
C GLU A 204 7.21 10.38 -6.23
N LEU A 205 5.97 10.61 -6.68
CA LEU A 205 5.45 10.10 -7.95
C LEU A 205 6.22 10.70 -9.13
N LEU A 206 6.55 11.99 -9.09
CA LEU A 206 7.37 12.64 -10.13
C LEU A 206 8.80 12.11 -10.15
N GLU A 207 9.41 11.83 -8.99
CA GLU A 207 10.73 11.20 -8.91
C GLU A 207 10.72 9.81 -9.53
N PHE A 208 9.73 8.99 -9.18
CA PHE A 208 9.54 7.66 -9.78
C PHE A 208 9.28 7.74 -11.28
N TYR A 209 8.50 8.71 -11.75
CA TYR A 209 8.28 8.94 -13.17
C TYR A 209 9.59 9.29 -13.90
N ARG A 210 10.40 10.18 -13.32
CA ARG A 210 11.70 10.59 -13.88
C ARG A 210 12.74 9.46 -13.90
N SER A 211 12.63 8.48 -13.00
CA SER A 211 13.47 7.28 -13.02
C SER A 211 13.03 6.25 -14.07
N GLY A 212 12.04 6.56 -14.90
CA GLY A 212 11.49 5.64 -15.89
C GLY A 212 10.53 4.62 -15.29
N CYS A 213 9.92 4.92 -14.14
CA CYS A 213 9.08 4.01 -13.36
C CYS A 213 9.83 2.76 -12.88
N VAL A 214 11.11 2.91 -12.54
CA VAL A 214 11.95 1.83 -12.01
C VAL A 214 12.59 2.30 -10.70
N ARG A 215 12.58 1.43 -9.68
CA ARG A 215 13.40 1.61 -8.47
C ARG A 215 14.57 0.65 -8.49
N LYS A 216 15.65 1.04 -7.83
CA LYS A 216 16.74 0.11 -7.51
C LYS A 216 16.22 -1.04 -6.68
N ASP A 217 16.82 -2.20 -6.82
CA ASP A 217 16.47 -3.34 -5.97
C ASP A 217 16.86 -3.07 -4.49
N LEU A 218 16.16 -3.67 -3.53
CA LEU A 218 16.44 -3.42 -2.12
C LEU A 218 17.78 -4.02 -1.70
N GLN A 219 18.12 -5.20 -2.22
CA GLN A 219 19.36 -5.92 -1.96
C GLN A 219 20.52 -5.19 -2.60
N GLU A 220 20.33 -4.63 -3.80
CA GLU A 220 21.32 -3.76 -4.44
C GLU A 220 21.65 -2.54 -3.56
N LEU A 221 20.63 -1.89 -2.97
CA LEU A 221 20.85 -0.76 -2.05
C LEU A 221 21.52 -1.19 -0.73
N ALA A 222 21.26 -2.41 -0.28
CA ALA A 222 21.80 -2.95 0.97
C ALA A 222 23.20 -3.57 0.80
N CYS A 223 23.65 -3.83 -0.43
CA CYS A 223 24.88 -4.55 -0.72
C CYS A 223 26.11 -3.92 -0.04
N GLY A 224 26.90 -4.76 0.63
CA GLY A 224 28.10 -4.36 1.37
C GLY A 224 27.80 -3.75 2.75
N ARG A 225 26.58 -3.89 3.27
CA ARG A 225 26.15 -3.31 4.55
C ARG A 225 25.67 -4.39 5.53
N ARG A 226 25.83 -4.10 6.82
CA ARG A 226 25.27 -4.84 7.96
C ARG A 226 24.04 -4.08 8.47
N ILE A 227 22.86 -4.66 8.28
CA ILE A 227 21.60 -4.09 8.75
C ILE A 227 21.18 -4.83 10.02
N VAL A 228 21.14 -4.10 11.15
CA VAL A 228 20.72 -4.62 12.44
C VAL A 228 19.26 -4.28 12.67
N LEU A 229 18.42 -5.30 12.80
CA LEU A 229 17.00 -5.15 13.11
C LEU A 229 16.77 -5.52 14.58
N VAL A 230 16.53 -4.51 15.41
CA VAL A 230 16.28 -4.64 16.84
C VAL A 230 14.78 -4.61 17.12
N ARG A 231 14.27 -5.61 17.83
CA ARG A 231 12.91 -5.56 18.35
C ARG A 231 12.91 -4.82 19.68
N HIS A 232 11.97 -3.90 19.86
CA HIS A 232 11.80 -3.24 21.17
C HIS A 232 11.67 -4.23 22.34
N GLY A 233 12.02 -3.77 23.54
CA GLY A 233 11.88 -4.55 24.78
C GLY A 233 10.45 -4.94 25.10
N GLU A 234 10.26 -5.81 26.08
CA GLU A 234 8.93 -6.13 26.57
C GLU A 234 8.15 -4.90 27.09
N THR A 235 6.89 -4.80 26.68
CA THR A 235 5.97 -3.73 27.10
C THR A 235 5.24 -4.06 28.39
N MET A 236 4.63 -3.06 29.00
CA MET A 236 3.65 -3.26 30.08
C MET A 236 2.60 -4.29 29.67
N GLN A 237 2.27 -5.19 30.60
CA GLN A 237 1.27 -6.23 30.39
C GLN A 237 -0.08 -5.72 30.88
N HIS A 238 -1.13 -6.04 30.12
CA HIS A 238 -2.51 -5.81 30.52
C HIS A 238 -3.06 -7.07 31.19
N ALA A 239 -4.04 -6.91 32.09
CA ALA A 239 -4.71 -8.04 32.75
C ALA A 239 -5.38 -8.98 31.75
N GLU A 240 -5.92 -8.44 30.66
CA GLU A 240 -6.46 -9.18 29.53
C GLU A 240 -5.54 -9.12 28.31
N LYS A 241 -5.63 -10.10 27.42
CA LYS A 241 -4.88 -10.10 26.15
C LYS A 241 -5.44 -9.02 25.22
N MET A 242 -4.57 -8.10 24.81
CA MET A 242 -4.92 -6.96 23.95
C MET A 242 -4.40 -7.15 22.53
N PHE A 243 -5.11 -6.60 21.56
CA PHE A 243 -4.55 -6.32 20.25
C PHE A 243 -3.66 -5.07 20.34
N ILE A 244 -2.35 -5.24 20.13
CA ILE A 244 -1.37 -4.16 20.21
C ILE A 244 -0.68 -4.04 18.85
N GLY A 245 -1.16 -3.08 18.07
CA GLY A 245 -0.53 -2.60 16.85
C GLY A 245 0.21 -1.30 17.13
N GLN A 246 -0.36 -0.18 16.71
CA GLN A 246 0.14 1.17 16.96
C GLN A 246 -0.36 1.77 18.27
N TYR A 247 -1.25 1.08 19.01
CA TYR A 247 -1.58 1.44 20.38
C TYR A 247 -0.29 1.54 21.20
N ASP A 248 -0.05 2.73 21.78
CA ASP A 248 1.23 3.04 22.38
C ASP A 248 1.27 2.55 23.83
N VAL A 249 2.18 1.62 24.09
CA VAL A 249 2.37 0.97 25.39
C VAL A 249 3.86 1.02 25.71
N PRO A 250 4.26 1.60 26.86
CA PRO A 250 5.66 1.77 27.20
C PRO A 250 6.32 0.44 27.62
N LEU A 251 7.65 0.45 27.73
CA LEU A 251 8.39 -0.71 28.23
C LEU A 251 8.10 -0.98 29.70
N ASN A 252 8.13 -2.25 30.06
CA ASN A 252 8.24 -2.67 31.46
C ASN A 252 9.72 -2.83 31.86
N GLU A 253 9.98 -3.08 33.13
CA GLU A 253 11.35 -3.19 33.64
C GLU A 253 12.15 -4.33 33.01
N LYS A 254 11.48 -5.46 32.75
CA LYS A 254 12.09 -6.58 32.02
C LYS A 254 12.50 -6.17 30.61
N GLY A 255 11.68 -5.37 29.92
CA GLY A 255 11.98 -4.84 28.61
C GLY A 255 13.19 -3.91 28.58
N ARG A 256 13.35 -3.07 29.61
CA ARG A 256 14.55 -2.23 29.78
C ARG A 256 15.80 -3.08 29.96
N MET A 257 15.75 -4.09 30.81
CA MET A 257 16.87 -5.02 31.01
C MET A 257 17.23 -5.79 29.74
N GLN A 258 16.23 -6.25 28.97
CA GLN A 258 16.44 -6.94 27.69
C GLN A 258 17.19 -6.05 26.70
N ILE A 259 16.77 -4.79 26.54
CA ILE A 259 17.45 -3.87 25.63
C ILE A 259 18.83 -3.49 26.14
N ALA A 260 19.02 -3.30 27.46
CA ALA A 260 20.34 -3.03 28.02
C ALA A 260 21.33 -4.16 27.70
N GLN A 261 20.89 -5.43 27.79
CA GLN A 261 21.71 -6.58 27.41
C GLN A 261 22.07 -6.58 25.92
N SER A 262 21.09 -6.34 25.04
CA SER A 262 21.36 -6.23 23.60
C SER A 262 22.24 -5.04 23.26
N ALA A 263 22.11 -3.92 23.97
CA ALA A 263 22.93 -2.74 23.80
C ALA A 263 24.40 -3.01 24.17
N GLU A 264 24.67 -3.76 25.23
CA GLU A 264 26.04 -4.23 25.58
C GLU A 264 26.65 -5.02 24.41
N GLN A 265 25.90 -5.97 23.85
CA GLN A 265 26.37 -6.80 22.74
C GLN A 265 26.59 -5.96 21.47
N LEU A 266 25.64 -5.11 21.10
CA LEU A 266 25.77 -4.22 19.94
C LEU A 266 26.96 -3.29 20.08
N ALA A 267 27.15 -2.67 21.26
CA ALA A 267 28.29 -1.81 21.50
C ALA A 267 29.62 -2.57 21.46
N ALA A 268 29.64 -3.86 21.80
CA ALA A 268 30.82 -4.73 21.69
C ALA A 268 31.18 -5.04 20.22
N ASP A 269 30.17 -5.37 19.40
CA ASP A 269 30.34 -5.97 18.06
C ASP A 269 30.33 -4.95 16.90
N PHE A 270 29.94 -3.69 17.15
CA PHE A 270 29.76 -2.66 16.14
C PHE A 270 30.51 -1.37 16.49
N ALA A 271 30.84 -0.58 15.47
CA ALA A 271 31.33 0.77 15.68
C ALA A 271 30.20 1.69 16.17
N CYS A 272 30.54 2.85 16.75
CA CYS A 272 29.51 3.83 17.14
C CYS A 272 28.74 4.29 15.89
N PRO A 273 27.43 4.03 15.80
CA PRO A 273 26.65 4.42 14.63
C PRO A 273 26.48 5.94 14.60
N ARG A 274 26.43 6.53 13.39
CA ARG A 274 26.06 7.94 13.24
C ARG A 274 24.59 8.17 13.60
N VAL A 275 23.72 7.25 13.16
CA VAL A 275 22.27 7.33 13.31
C VAL A 275 21.72 5.98 13.76
N ILE A 276 20.72 6.01 14.64
CA ILE A 276 19.83 4.89 14.96
C ILE A 276 18.44 5.27 14.43
N TYR A 277 17.88 4.45 13.56
CA TYR A 277 16.51 4.65 13.06
C TYR A 277 15.53 3.94 13.98
N ALA A 278 14.44 4.60 14.36
CA ALA A 278 13.46 4.00 15.26
C ALA A 278 12.03 4.29 14.82
N SER A 279 11.15 3.31 15.00
CA SER A 279 9.73 3.57 15.11
C SER A 279 9.50 4.64 16.19
N ASP A 280 8.60 5.57 15.92
CA ASP A 280 8.28 6.68 16.81
C ASP A 280 7.26 6.31 17.92
N LEU A 281 6.86 5.04 18.03
CA LEU A 281 6.12 4.54 19.18
C LEU A 281 7.03 4.47 20.42
N SER A 282 6.50 4.85 21.59
CA SER A 282 7.27 5.05 22.83
C SER A 282 8.21 3.89 23.15
N ARG A 283 7.73 2.64 23.05
CA ARG A 283 8.52 1.43 23.30
C ARG A 283 9.76 1.27 22.42
N ALA A 284 9.67 1.66 21.15
CA ALA A 284 10.79 1.58 20.22
C ALA A 284 11.76 2.75 20.43
N MET A 285 11.22 3.95 20.68
CA MET A 285 12.03 5.12 21.04
C MET A 285 12.83 4.91 22.33
N GLU A 286 12.19 4.45 23.40
CA GLU A 286 12.87 4.15 24.67
C GLU A 286 13.94 3.07 24.49
N SER A 287 13.67 2.06 23.66
CA SER A 287 14.66 1.04 23.32
C SER A 287 15.88 1.64 22.57
N ALA A 288 15.64 2.52 21.60
CA ALA A 288 16.69 3.20 20.85
C ALA A 288 17.53 4.13 21.74
N GLU A 289 16.91 4.82 22.71
CA GLU A 289 17.60 5.66 23.68
C GLU A 289 18.54 4.87 24.59
N ILE A 290 18.13 3.68 25.05
CA ILE A 290 18.99 2.81 25.86
C ILE A 290 20.22 2.37 25.05
N ILE A 291 20.03 1.99 23.77
CA ILE A 291 21.13 1.60 22.87
C ILE A 291 22.08 2.78 22.65
N LEU A 292 21.54 3.96 22.34
CA LEU A 292 22.31 5.19 22.15
C LEU A 292 23.18 5.52 23.37
N ARG A 293 22.62 5.46 24.58
CA ARG A 293 23.37 5.74 25.83
C ARG A 293 24.55 4.79 25.96
N LYS A 294 24.34 3.50 25.68
CA LYS A 294 25.40 2.50 25.78
C LYS A 294 26.55 2.74 24.79
N PHE A 295 26.23 3.09 23.54
CA PHE A 295 27.27 3.49 22.57
C PHE A 295 28.02 4.74 23.03
N SER A 296 27.32 5.71 23.61
CA SER A 296 27.90 6.97 24.07
C SER A 296 28.87 6.77 25.23
N GLU A 297 28.51 5.93 26.20
CA GLU A 297 29.38 5.53 27.32
C GLU A 297 30.69 4.89 26.85
N LYS A 298 30.65 4.08 25.79
CA LYS A 298 31.83 3.40 25.24
C LYS A 298 32.73 4.32 24.38
N ASN A 299 32.18 5.38 23.80
CA ASN A 299 32.83 6.17 22.74
C ASN A 299 33.13 7.62 23.14
N ASN A 300 33.42 7.87 24.41
CA ASN A 300 33.77 9.20 24.95
C ASN A 300 32.75 10.29 24.54
N GLU A 301 31.46 10.06 24.81
CA GLU A 301 30.38 11.05 24.61
C GLU A 301 30.08 11.42 23.14
N LYS A 302 30.48 10.58 22.17
CA LYS A 302 29.88 10.65 20.82
C LYS A 302 28.48 10.05 20.84
N TYR A 303 27.47 10.88 20.67
CA TYR A 303 26.07 10.48 20.63
C TYR A 303 25.62 10.20 19.20
N PRO A 304 25.17 8.97 18.89
CA PRO A 304 24.35 8.72 17.72
C PRO A 304 23.12 9.64 17.72
N GLU A 305 22.65 10.06 16.55
CA GLU A 305 21.32 10.68 16.43
C GLU A 305 20.23 9.60 16.40
N ILE A 306 19.07 9.83 17.00
CA ILE A 306 17.88 8.98 16.76
C ILE A 306 17.00 9.65 15.72
N VAL A 307 16.86 9.02 14.56
CA VAL A 307 15.94 9.45 13.51
C VAL A 307 14.63 8.69 13.66
N LYS A 308 13.56 9.44 13.93
CA LYS A 308 12.19 8.91 13.98
C LYS A 308 11.71 8.56 12.58
N ALA A 309 11.25 7.32 12.42
CA ALA A 309 10.73 6.81 11.16
C ALA A 309 9.32 6.25 11.38
N PRO A 310 8.25 7.05 11.20
CA PRO A 310 6.87 6.59 11.34
C PRO A 310 6.51 5.40 10.44
N GLY A 311 7.23 5.24 9.32
CA GLY A 311 7.09 4.08 8.45
C GLY A 311 7.62 2.76 9.04
N LEU A 312 8.25 2.78 10.22
CA LEU A 312 8.64 1.61 11.01
C LEU A 312 7.66 1.25 12.13
N ARG A 313 6.51 1.95 12.25
CA ARG A 313 5.46 1.59 13.23
C ARG A 313 4.94 0.17 13.00
N GLU A 314 4.49 -0.49 14.07
CA GLU A 314 3.80 -1.79 13.98
C GLU A 314 2.51 -1.69 13.15
N ILE A 315 1.94 -2.83 12.77
CA ILE A 315 0.71 -2.94 12.00
C ILE A 315 -0.43 -2.08 12.60
N ASN A 316 -1.06 -1.26 11.78
CA ASN A 316 -2.27 -0.53 12.18
C ASN A 316 -3.49 -1.46 12.15
N LEU A 317 -4.01 -1.82 13.32
CA LEU A 317 -5.16 -2.71 13.46
C LEU A 317 -6.52 -1.99 13.34
N GLY A 318 -6.51 -0.69 13.04
CA GLY A 318 -7.72 0.13 12.94
C GLY A 318 -8.48 0.15 14.27
N LYS A 319 -9.78 -0.14 14.22
CA LYS A 319 -10.64 -0.12 15.42
C LYS A 319 -10.29 -1.19 16.47
N TRP A 320 -9.52 -2.21 16.09
CA TRP A 320 -9.12 -3.27 17.01
C TRP A 320 -7.89 -2.89 17.84
N ASP A 321 -7.17 -1.84 17.45
CA ASP A 321 -5.94 -1.44 18.14
C ASP A 321 -6.25 -0.98 19.57
N GLY A 322 -5.54 -1.53 20.55
CA GLY A 322 -5.78 -1.27 21.97
C GLY A 322 -7.09 -1.88 22.51
N GLN A 323 -7.76 -2.78 21.78
CA GLN A 323 -8.96 -3.47 22.27
C GLN A 323 -8.65 -4.85 22.88
N PRO A 324 -9.44 -5.29 23.89
CA PRO A 324 -9.35 -6.66 24.39
C PRO A 324 -9.73 -7.68 23.31
N VAL A 325 -8.96 -8.76 23.21
CA VAL A 325 -9.26 -9.86 22.27
C VAL A 325 -10.63 -10.48 22.56
N SER A 326 -11.02 -10.56 23.84
CA SER A 326 -12.33 -11.03 24.30
C SER A 326 -13.47 -10.21 23.69
N ARG A 327 -13.37 -8.88 23.74
CA ARG A 327 -14.33 -7.95 23.16
C ARG A 327 -14.46 -8.10 21.65
N ILE A 328 -13.34 -8.15 20.93
CA ILE A 328 -13.35 -8.30 19.47
C ILE A 328 -14.02 -9.61 19.04
N LYS A 329 -13.75 -10.71 19.74
CA LYS A 329 -14.42 -12.00 19.47
C LYS A 329 -15.93 -11.93 19.67
N ALA A 330 -16.40 -11.16 20.65
CA ALA A 330 -17.82 -11.02 20.95
C ALA A 330 -18.53 -10.08 19.98
N GLU A 331 -17.92 -8.93 19.64
CA GLU A 331 -18.53 -7.91 18.77
C GLU A 331 -18.36 -8.23 17.28
N PHE A 332 -17.26 -8.89 16.88
CA PHE A 332 -16.91 -9.14 15.47
C PHE A 332 -16.48 -10.61 15.23
N PRO A 333 -17.34 -11.61 15.53
CA PRO A 333 -16.95 -13.03 15.47
C PRO A 333 -16.53 -13.47 14.06
N GLU A 334 -17.25 -13.05 13.01
CA GLU A 334 -16.95 -13.41 11.62
C GLU A 334 -15.62 -12.82 11.15
N GLU A 335 -15.37 -11.53 11.42
CA GLU A 335 -14.09 -10.90 11.09
C GLU A 335 -12.92 -11.53 11.85
N TYR A 336 -13.13 -11.90 13.13
CA TYR A 336 -12.12 -12.59 13.92
C TYR A 336 -11.79 -13.97 13.34
N MET A 337 -12.79 -14.73 12.87
CA MET A 337 -12.57 -15.99 12.16
C MET A 337 -11.79 -15.79 10.85
N ARG A 338 -12.21 -14.83 10.02
CA ARG A 338 -11.53 -14.49 8.75
C ARG A 338 -10.07 -14.09 8.96
N ARG A 339 -9.76 -13.37 10.05
CA ARG A 339 -8.37 -13.06 10.41
C ARG A 339 -7.56 -14.32 10.73
N GLY A 340 -8.20 -15.32 11.35
CA GLY A 340 -7.59 -16.61 11.65
C GLY A 340 -7.32 -17.47 10.42
N GLU A 341 -8.16 -17.34 9.38
CA GLU A 341 -8.00 -18.05 8.09
C GLU A 341 -6.79 -17.54 7.31
N ASP A 342 -6.67 -16.21 7.12
CA ASP A 342 -5.52 -15.61 6.48
C ASP A 342 -5.23 -14.20 7.03
N MET A 343 -4.30 -14.15 8.00
CA MET A 343 -3.88 -12.91 8.62
C MET A 343 -3.08 -11.98 7.68
N PHE A 344 -2.54 -12.48 6.57
CA PHE A 344 -1.70 -11.70 5.67
C PHE A 344 -2.51 -10.78 4.77
N ILE A 345 -3.69 -11.21 4.37
CA ILE A 345 -4.62 -10.43 3.55
C ILE A 345 -5.68 -9.69 4.36
N PHE A 346 -5.96 -10.14 5.59
CA PHE A 346 -7.02 -9.60 6.42
C PHE A 346 -6.75 -8.17 6.91
N LYS A 347 -7.75 -7.29 6.80
CA LYS A 347 -7.77 -5.97 7.42
C LYS A 347 -9.20 -5.49 7.71
N THR A 348 -9.38 -4.73 8.78
CA THR A 348 -10.68 -4.29 9.33
C THR A 348 -11.28 -3.07 8.61
N GLY A 349 -10.57 -2.49 7.64
CA GLY A 349 -11.03 -1.38 6.82
C GLY A 349 -9.92 -0.68 6.03
N ASN A 350 -10.27 0.42 5.36
CA ASN A 350 -9.33 1.20 4.53
C ASN A 350 -8.23 1.92 5.33
N LYS A 351 -8.44 2.13 6.64
CA LYS A 351 -7.47 2.78 7.53
C LYS A 351 -6.62 1.80 8.34
N SER A 352 -6.86 0.50 8.19
CA SER A 352 -6.05 -0.56 8.81
C SER A 352 -5.12 -1.21 7.78
N GLU A 353 -4.13 -1.94 8.27
CA GLU A 353 -3.13 -2.62 7.46
C GLU A 353 -3.30 -4.14 7.56
N ASN A 354 -2.97 -4.83 6.47
CA ASN A 354 -2.62 -6.24 6.47
C ASN A 354 -1.08 -6.41 6.37
N PHE A 355 -0.57 -7.64 6.22
CA PHE A 355 0.90 -7.85 6.18
C PHE A 355 1.58 -7.32 4.90
N TYR A 356 0.85 -7.22 3.80
CA TYR A 356 1.37 -6.62 2.57
C TYR A 356 1.38 -5.08 2.65
N ASP A 357 0.42 -4.49 3.35
CA ASP A 357 0.40 -3.05 3.62
C ASP A 357 1.60 -2.62 4.48
N ILE A 358 1.88 -3.35 5.57
CA ILE A 358 3.07 -3.11 6.41
C ILE A 358 4.38 -3.42 5.65
N GLN A 359 4.43 -4.47 4.83
CA GLN A 359 5.60 -4.77 4.00
C GLN A 359 5.93 -3.58 3.11
N TYR A 360 4.96 -3.12 2.31
CA TYR A 360 5.16 -2.01 1.40
C TYR A 360 5.61 -0.74 2.14
N ARG A 361 4.97 -0.39 3.25
CA ARG A 361 5.34 0.80 4.06
C ARG A 361 6.75 0.68 4.67
N ALA A 362 7.06 -0.45 5.28
CA ALA A 362 8.33 -0.67 5.96
C ALA A 362 9.49 -0.71 4.95
N VAL A 363 9.33 -1.43 3.85
CA VAL A 363 10.33 -1.53 2.78
C VAL A 363 10.55 -0.19 2.10
N LYS A 364 9.48 0.58 1.82
CA LYS A 364 9.61 1.95 1.30
C LYS A 364 10.42 2.85 2.26
N THR A 365 10.28 2.64 3.57
CA THR A 365 11.03 3.38 4.58
C THR A 365 12.49 2.95 4.61
N LEU A 366 12.77 1.64 4.59
CA LEU A 366 14.12 1.11 4.54
C LEU A 366 14.86 1.57 3.27
N ARG A 367 14.19 1.56 2.12
CA ARG A 367 14.74 2.08 0.86
C ARG A 367 15.22 3.53 1.01
N LYS A 368 14.37 4.40 1.54
CA LYS A 368 14.75 5.80 1.81
C LYS A 368 15.92 5.91 2.78
N ILE A 369 16.01 5.05 3.79
CA ILE A 369 17.15 5.01 4.71
C ILE A 369 18.42 4.63 3.93
N LEU A 370 18.39 3.56 3.13
CA LEU A 370 19.56 3.08 2.39
C LEU A 370 20.04 4.05 1.30
N GLU A 371 19.11 4.80 0.69
CA GLU A 371 19.41 5.84 -0.30
C GLU A 371 20.05 7.09 0.31
N ASN A 372 19.72 7.43 1.56
CA ASN A 372 20.18 8.68 2.21
C ASN A 372 21.28 8.47 3.27
N ASP A 373 21.56 7.22 3.66
CA ASP A 373 22.61 6.87 4.60
C ASP A 373 23.55 5.87 3.96
N ASP A 374 24.81 6.25 3.77
CA ASP A 374 25.87 5.43 3.16
C ASP A 374 26.67 4.62 4.20
N SER A 375 26.24 4.63 5.46
CA SER A 375 26.86 3.87 6.54
C SER A 375 26.89 2.37 6.25
N LYS A 376 28.03 1.73 6.53
CA LYS A 376 28.19 0.26 6.43
C LYS A 376 27.39 -0.50 7.48
N GLU A 377 27.10 0.14 8.61
CA GLU A 377 26.36 -0.45 9.73
C GLU A 377 25.14 0.42 10.00
N ILE A 378 23.95 -0.17 9.91
CA ILE A 378 22.67 0.54 10.10
C ILE A 378 21.89 -0.17 11.19
N ILE A 379 21.50 0.57 12.25
CA ILE A 379 20.70 0.04 13.35
C ILE A 379 19.27 0.57 13.23
N ILE A 380 18.31 -0.36 13.24
CA ILE A 380 16.88 -0.09 13.13
C ILE A 380 16.13 -0.71 14.30
N VAL A 381 15.43 0.11 15.09
CA VAL A 381 14.61 -0.33 16.23
C VAL A 381 13.13 -0.30 15.86
N ALA A 382 12.51 -1.49 15.80
CA ALA A 382 11.15 -1.67 15.29
C ALA A 382 10.38 -2.76 16.06
N HIS A 383 9.38 -3.35 15.38
CA HIS A 383 8.41 -4.29 15.95
C HIS A 383 8.41 -5.62 15.19
N SER A 384 7.73 -6.63 15.74
CA SER A 384 7.83 -8.00 15.20
C SER A 384 7.30 -8.11 13.77
N GLY A 385 6.17 -7.48 13.44
CA GLY A 385 5.60 -7.53 12.09
C GLY A 385 6.46 -6.80 11.07
N VAL A 386 7.03 -5.65 11.49
CA VAL A 386 7.94 -4.83 10.67
C VAL A 386 9.25 -5.56 10.40
N ILE A 387 9.87 -6.13 11.44
CA ILE A 387 11.15 -6.85 11.31
C ILE A 387 10.97 -8.05 10.39
N ARG A 388 9.87 -8.80 10.51
CA ARG A 388 9.53 -9.87 9.55
C ARG A 388 9.53 -9.37 8.12
N ALA A 389 8.84 -8.26 7.85
CA ALA A 389 8.75 -7.70 6.51
C ALA A 389 10.13 -7.29 5.99
N LEU A 390 10.90 -6.54 6.78
CA LEU A 390 12.24 -6.08 6.39
C LEU A 390 13.19 -7.25 6.17
N GLN A 391 13.22 -8.21 7.09
CA GLN A 391 14.09 -9.38 7.00
C GLN A 391 13.81 -10.19 5.73
N ASN A 392 12.55 -10.57 5.50
CA ASN A 392 12.21 -11.35 4.31
C ASN A 392 12.54 -10.60 3.03
N ASN A 393 12.26 -9.29 2.97
CA ASN A 393 12.53 -8.51 1.75
C ASN A 393 14.03 -8.35 1.50
N LEU A 394 14.85 -8.16 2.53
CA LEU A 394 16.31 -8.17 2.38
C LEU A 394 16.83 -9.54 1.93
N GLU A 395 16.18 -10.62 2.33
CA GLU A 395 16.55 -11.99 1.92
C GLU A 395 15.94 -12.41 0.56
N GLY A 396 15.20 -11.52 -0.12
CA GLY A 396 14.53 -11.85 -1.41
C GLY A 396 13.33 -12.79 -1.27
N LYS A 397 12.76 -12.88 -0.06
CA LYS A 397 11.61 -13.72 0.29
C LYS A 397 10.33 -12.89 0.38
N ARG A 398 9.18 -13.57 0.27
CA ARG A 398 7.86 -12.99 0.48
C ARG A 398 7.60 -12.77 1.97
N VAL A 399 6.75 -11.80 2.32
CA VAL A 399 6.42 -11.55 3.74
C VAL A 399 5.76 -12.76 4.42
N ASN A 400 5.05 -13.61 3.68
CA ASN A 400 4.39 -14.80 4.21
C ASN A 400 5.29 -16.04 4.28
N ASP A 401 6.51 -15.98 3.74
CA ASP A 401 7.49 -17.05 3.89
C ASP A 401 7.95 -17.17 5.35
N GLU A 402 8.59 -18.30 5.66
CA GLU A 402 9.21 -18.55 6.96
C GLU A 402 10.29 -17.52 7.28
N TRP A 403 10.39 -17.14 8.54
CA TRP A 403 11.34 -16.13 9.02
C TRP A 403 11.81 -16.44 10.44
N THR A 404 12.97 -15.89 10.81
CA THR A 404 13.52 -16.06 12.16
C THR A 404 12.96 -14.99 13.10
N SER A 405 12.04 -15.39 13.98
CA SER A 405 11.45 -14.44 14.93
C SER A 405 12.49 -13.86 15.90
N VAL A 406 12.59 -12.53 15.93
CA VAL A 406 13.42 -11.81 16.89
C VAL A 406 12.70 -11.73 18.26
N PRO A 407 13.31 -12.20 19.36
CA PRO A 407 12.72 -12.11 20.69
C PRO A 407 12.60 -10.64 21.14
N LYS A 408 11.71 -10.37 22.11
CA LYS A 408 11.57 -9.02 22.68
C LYS A 408 12.91 -8.54 23.24
N GLY A 409 13.29 -7.34 22.84
CA GLY A 409 14.59 -6.73 23.17
C GLY A 409 15.80 -7.36 22.49
N GLY A 410 15.63 -8.40 21.66
CA GLY A 410 16.70 -8.98 20.86
C GLY A 410 16.87 -8.31 19.50
N PHE A 411 17.84 -8.78 18.74
CA PHE A 411 18.12 -8.28 17.39
C PHE A 411 18.55 -9.41 16.45
N VAL A 412 18.51 -9.12 15.16
CA VAL A 412 19.12 -9.93 14.09
C VAL A 412 20.01 -9.03 13.25
N VAL A 413 21.11 -9.59 12.73
CA VAL A 413 22.02 -8.91 11.81
C VAL A 413 21.85 -9.55 10.44
N ILE A 414 21.59 -8.72 9.44
CA ILE A 414 21.49 -9.14 8.04
C ILE A 414 22.68 -8.54 7.32
N GLU A 415 23.50 -9.42 6.73
CA GLU A 415 24.63 -9.04 5.88
C GLU A 415 24.23 -9.22 4.42
N GLN A 416 24.50 -8.21 3.60
CA GLN A 416 24.08 -8.14 2.18
C GLN A 416 25.27 -7.92 1.26
#